data_AF-A0A381P4Z3-F1
#
_entry.id   AF-A0A381P4Z3-F1
#
_cell.length_a   1.000
_cell.length_b   1.000
_cell.length_c   1.000
_cell.angle_alpha   90.00
_cell.angle_beta   90.00
_cell.angle_gamma   90.00
#
_symmetry.space_group_name_H-M   'P 1'
#
loop_
_entity.id
_entity.type
_entity.pdbx_description
1 polymer ?
#
loop_
_entity_poly.entity_id
_entity_poly.type
_entity_poly.pdbx_seq_one_letter_code
_entity_poly.pdbx_strand_id
1 'polypeptide(L)'
;MKYRYNTIIKHTILMILSLAAKVLSQSTERGDPNYRRVTNIDVNRVRVSIHNYGSSGNDLSGPNVFFYEWPTNSGRGYIAYQGLYVGSEVVTNSGEIKPLVTITHRSDQEGNSMMWEPITGYLNPNSSKIAISDDEST
;
A
#
# COMPACT_ATOMS: atom_id res chain seq x y z
N MET A 1 41.68 -13.00 24.36
CA MET A 1 41.04 -13.31 23.05
C MET A 1 39.68 -14.02 23.17
N LYS A 2 39.53 -15.11 23.94
CA LYS A 2 38.26 -15.86 24.09
C LYS A 2 37.02 -15.03 24.48
N TYR A 3 37.17 -14.07 25.40
CA TYR A 3 36.04 -13.21 25.83
C TYR A 3 35.47 -12.35 24.70
N ARG A 4 36.32 -11.75 23.85
CA ARG A 4 35.88 -10.94 22.70
C ARG A 4 35.16 -11.78 21.64
N TYR A 5 35.61 -13.02 21.42
CA TYR A 5 35.01 -13.93 20.46
C TYR A 5 33.57 -14.34 20.86
N ASN A 6 33.36 -14.68 22.13
CA ASN A 6 32.03 -15.01 22.65
C ASN A 6 31.06 -13.82 22.61
N THR A 7 31.56 -12.59 22.81
CA THR A 7 30.76 -11.38 22.68
C THR A 7 30.30 -11.17 21.24
N ILE A 8 31.19 -11.31 20.25
CA ILE A 8 30.83 -11.16 18.83
C ILE A 8 29.76 -12.17 18.42
N ILE A 9 29.94 -13.45 18.77
CA ILE A 9 28.97 -14.52 18.45
C ILE A 9 27.59 -14.21 19.05
N LYS A 10 27.51 -13.76 20.30
CA LYS A 10 26.23 -13.38 20.92
C LYS A 10 25.54 -12.26 20.16
N HIS A 11 26.26 -11.23 19.72
CA HIS A 11 25.66 -10.13 18.94
C HIS A 11 25.21 -10.60 17.56
N THR A 12 25.99 -11.46 16.90
CA THR A 12 25.60 -12.05 15.61
C THR A 12 24.34 -12.89 15.73
N ILE A 13 24.23 -13.74 16.76
CA ILE A 13 23.03 -14.54 17.02
C ILE A 13 21.82 -13.63 17.29
N LEU A 14 21.98 -12.60 18.13
CA LEU A 14 20.89 -11.66 18.43
C LEU A 14 20.40 -10.93 17.17
N MET A 15 21.34 -10.53 16.30
CA MET A 15 21.05 -9.89 15.02
C MET A 15 20.27 -10.83 14.10
N ILE A 16 20.69 -12.09 13.96
CA ILE A 16 19.99 -13.09 13.15
C ILE A 16 18.57 -13.36 13.68
N LEU A 17 18.40 -13.51 15.01
CA LEU A 17 17.08 -13.66 15.62
C LEU A 17 16.18 -12.46 15.34
N SER A 18 16.71 -11.24 15.44
CA SER A 18 15.94 -10.02 15.15
C SER A 18 15.50 -9.93 13.69
N LEU A 19 16.34 -10.41 12.76
CA LEU A 19 16.02 -10.42 11.33
C LEU A 19 14.98 -11.50 11.00
N ALA A 20 15.14 -12.70 11.55
CA ALA A 20 14.19 -13.80 11.35
C ALA A 20 12.78 -13.46 11.88
N ALA A 21 12.70 -12.80 13.04
CA ALA A 21 11.44 -12.35 13.61
C ALA A 21 10.70 -11.34 12.70
N LYS A 22 11.45 -10.42 12.07
CA LYS A 22 10.87 -9.45 11.12
C LYS A 22 10.32 -10.10 9.85
N VAL A 23 11.05 -11.08 9.30
CA VAL A 23 10.62 -11.82 8.10
C VAL A 23 9.35 -12.63 8.38
N LEU A 24 9.28 -13.30 9.53
CA LEU A 24 8.08 -14.07 9.94
C LEU A 24 6.86 -13.17 10.13
N SER A 25 7.01 -11.98 10.72
CA SER A 25 5.92 -11.02 10.89
C SER A 25 5.31 -10.59 9.55
N GLN A 26 6.14 -10.30 8.53
CA GLN A 26 5.67 -9.88 7.21
C GLN A 26 4.80 -10.94 6.52
N SER A 27 5.04 -12.23 6.76
CA SER A 27 4.22 -13.31 6.18
C SER A 27 2.76 -13.30 6.66
N THR A 28 2.50 -12.70 7.83
CA THR A 28 1.17 -12.62 8.45
C THR A 28 0.43 -11.32 8.17
N GLU A 29 1.09 -10.35 7.55
CA GLU A 29 0.47 -9.07 7.20
C GLU A 29 -0.70 -9.29 6.24
N ARG A 30 -1.83 -8.66 6.57
CA ARG A 30 -3.03 -8.64 5.75
C ARG A 30 -3.46 -7.19 5.58
N GLY A 31 -3.93 -6.85 4.39
CA GLY A 31 -4.49 -5.54 4.17
C GLY A 31 -5.88 -5.41 4.80
N ASP A 32 -6.23 -4.20 5.20
CA ASP A 32 -7.51 -3.87 5.85
C ASP A 32 -8.17 -2.67 5.14
N PRO A 33 -9.38 -2.84 4.56
CA PRO A 33 -10.12 -1.77 3.90
C PRO A 33 -10.40 -0.54 4.76
N ASN A 34 -10.44 -0.67 6.09
CA ASN A 34 -10.66 0.45 7.00
C ASN A 34 -9.48 1.44 7.06
N TYR A 35 -8.31 1.02 6.56
CA TYR A 35 -7.10 1.83 6.51
C TYR A 35 -6.87 2.49 5.16
N ARG A 36 -7.87 2.44 4.25
CA ARG A 36 -7.81 3.18 2.99
C ARG A 36 -7.69 4.67 3.24
N ARG A 37 -6.80 5.32 2.50
CA ARG A 37 -6.52 6.75 2.54
C ARG A 37 -6.45 7.28 1.13
N VAL A 38 -6.88 8.52 1.00
CA VAL A 38 -6.86 9.29 -0.24
C VAL A 38 -6.12 10.58 0.03
N THR A 39 -5.24 10.98 -0.87
CA THR A 39 -4.58 12.29 -0.78
C THR A 39 -4.41 12.90 -2.15
N ASN A 40 -4.67 14.20 -2.21
CA ASN A 40 -4.53 14.96 -3.43
C ASN A 40 -3.10 15.49 -3.51
N ILE A 41 -2.44 15.25 -4.64
CA ILE A 41 -1.18 15.89 -4.96
C ILE A 41 -1.52 17.05 -5.89
N ASP A 42 -1.24 18.29 -5.49
CA ASP A 42 -1.61 19.49 -6.27
C ASP A 42 -0.59 20.64 -6.23
N VAL A 43 0.60 20.41 -5.66
CA VAL A 43 1.70 21.40 -5.57
C VAL A 43 2.28 21.76 -6.94
N ASN A 44 2.24 20.83 -7.88
CA ASN A 44 2.76 21.00 -9.23
C ASN A 44 1.65 21.49 -10.18
N ARG A 45 1.97 21.58 -11.48
CA ARG A 45 0.98 21.91 -12.52
C ARG A 45 -0.05 20.80 -12.76
N VAL A 46 0.17 19.61 -12.21
CA VAL A 46 -0.75 18.47 -12.31
C VAL A 46 -1.38 18.26 -10.94
N ARG A 47 -2.71 18.15 -10.91
CA ARG A 47 -3.46 17.70 -9.74
C ARG A 47 -4.02 16.31 -9.97
N VAL A 48 -3.98 15.46 -8.94
CA VAL A 48 -4.59 14.13 -8.97
C VAL A 48 -4.82 13.59 -7.55
N SER A 49 -5.80 12.71 -7.35
CA SER A 49 -5.95 11.92 -6.13
C SER A 49 -5.14 10.63 -6.19
N ILE A 50 -4.41 10.33 -5.13
CA ILE A 50 -3.68 9.08 -4.93
C ILE A 50 -4.38 8.24 -3.87
N HIS A 51 -4.50 6.94 -4.14
CA HIS A 51 -5.16 5.97 -3.26
C HIS A 51 -4.18 4.89 -2.84
N ASN A 52 -4.08 4.61 -1.54
CA ASN A 52 -3.23 3.54 -1.02
C ASN A 52 -3.80 2.12 -1.22
N TYR A 53 -4.92 2.01 -1.93
CA TYR A 53 -5.56 0.76 -2.36
C TYR A 53 -5.38 0.53 -3.87
N GLY A 54 -4.18 0.85 -4.37
CA GLY A 54 -3.72 0.44 -5.70
C GLY A 54 -4.27 1.27 -6.86
N SER A 55 -4.62 2.54 -6.65
CA SER A 55 -5.13 3.40 -7.72
C SER A 55 -4.83 4.88 -7.57
N SER A 56 -5.18 5.65 -8.59
CA SER A 56 -5.13 7.11 -8.61
C SER A 56 -6.12 7.68 -9.63
N GLY A 57 -6.39 8.98 -9.54
CA GLY A 57 -7.46 9.65 -10.29
C GLY A 57 -8.78 9.66 -9.52
N ASN A 58 -9.87 9.94 -10.22
CA ASN A 58 -11.18 10.00 -9.59
C ASN A 58 -11.82 8.60 -9.59
N ASP A 59 -11.91 7.99 -8.42
CA ASP A 59 -12.55 6.68 -8.19
C ASP A 59 -14.03 6.81 -7.77
N LEU A 60 -14.60 8.00 -7.86
CA LEU A 60 -15.96 8.33 -7.44
C LEU A 60 -16.23 8.12 -5.93
N SER A 61 -15.18 8.03 -5.10
CA SER A 61 -15.30 7.86 -3.64
C SER A 61 -15.85 9.09 -2.90
N GLY A 62 -15.95 10.25 -3.57
CA GLY A 62 -16.54 11.44 -2.99
C GLY A 62 -16.30 12.73 -3.78
N PRO A 63 -16.70 13.88 -3.22
CA PRO A 63 -16.54 15.18 -3.88
C PRO A 63 -15.10 15.70 -3.91
N ASN A 64 -14.20 15.11 -3.11
CA ASN A 64 -12.82 15.59 -2.92
C ASN A 64 -11.78 14.74 -3.68
N VAL A 65 -12.21 13.93 -4.65
CA VAL A 65 -11.32 13.19 -5.56
C VAL A 65 -11.24 13.86 -6.94
N PHE A 66 -10.03 13.89 -7.48
CA PHE A 66 -9.69 14.61 -8.70
C PHE A 66 -9.20 13.65 -9.78
N PHE A 67 -9.64 13.91 -11.00
CA PHE A 67 -9.00 13.39 -12.20
C PHE A 67 -7.56 13.89 -12.28
N TYR A 68 -6.77 13.31 -13.19
CA TYR A 68 -5.52 13.93 -13.60
C TYR A 68 -5.82 15.24 -14.34
N GLU A 69 -5.67 16.35 -13.63
CA GLU A 69 -5.98 17.70 -14.08
C GLU A 69 -4.70 18.43 -14.48
N TRP A 70 -4.74 19.16 -15.61
CA TRP A 70 -3.64 20.06 -16.01
C TRP A 70 -4.12 21.29 -16.80
N PRO A 71 -3.64 22.51 -16.52
CA PRO A 71 -2.97 22.87 -15.28
C PRO A 71 -3.92 22.69 -14.09
N THR A 72 -3.35 22.56 -12.88
CA THR A 72 -4.08 22.61 -11.61
C THR A 72 -5.05 23.81 -11.59
N ASN A 73 -6.31 23.58 -11.18
CA ASN A 73 -7.43 24.54 -11.20
C ASN A 73 -8.00 24.93 -12.58
N SER A 74 -7.68 24.20 -13.65
CA SER A 74 -8.30 24.38 -14.96
C SER A 74 -9.72 23.80 -15.07
N GLY A 75 -10.09 22.87 -14.18
CA GLY A 75 -11.31 22.07 -14.29
C GLY A 75 -11.29 21.05 -15.43
N ARG A 76 -10.14 20.84 -16.08
CA ARG A 76 -9.99 19.91 -17.22
C ARG A 76 -9.30 18.63 -16.77
N GLY A 77 -10.06 17.54 -16.68
CA GLY A 77 -9.53 16.19 -16.47
C GLY A 77 -9.05 15.57 -17.78
N TYR A 78 -7.84 15.03 -17.79
CA TYR A 78 -7.20 14.40 -18.96
C TYR A 78 -7.13 12.88 -18.83
N ILE A 79 -6.93 12.38 -17.61
CA ILE A 79 -6.98 10.94 -17.31
C ILE A 79 -7.97 10.77 -16.17
N ALA A 80 -8.96 9.91 -16.38
CA ALA A 80 -10.01 9.71 -15.41
C ALA A 80 -9.49 8.95 -14.17
N TYR A 81 -8.89 7.79 -14.42
CA TYR A 81 -8.54 6.84 -13.38
C TYR A 81 -7.39 5.93 -13.86
N GLN A 82 -6.51 5.54 -12.95
CA GLN A 82 -5.50 4.52 -13.15
C GLN A 82 -5.56 3.51 -12.00
N GLY A 83 -5.62 2.23 -12.34
CA GLY A 83 -5.60 1.13 -11.37
C GLY A 83 -4.44 0.18 -11.65
N LEU A 84 -3.82 -0.34 -10.59
CA LEU A 84 -2.76 -1.34 -10.70
C LEU A 84 -3.36 -2.72 -10.99
N TYR A 85 -2.74 -3.42 -11.94
CA TYR A 85 -2.98 -4.83 -12.25
C TYR A 85 -1.74 -5.61 -11.85
N VAL A 86 -1.88 -6.54 -10.91
CA VAL A 86 -0.76 -7.35 -10.44
C VAL A 86 -1.19 -8.79 -10.34
N GLY A 87 -0.36 -9.67 -10.89
CA GLY A 87 -0.58 -11.10 -10.86
C GLY A 87 0.58 -11.84 -10.19
N SER A 88 0.25 -12.98 -9.60
CA SER A 88 1.22 -13.96 -9.09
C SER A 88 0.67 -15.35 -9.33
N GLU A 89 1.55 -16.33 -9.42
CA GLU A 89 1.16 -17.73 -9.27
C GLU A 89 1.09 -18.08 -7.79
N VAL A 90 0.13 -18.92 -7.41
CA VAL A 90 -0.01 -19.46 -6.07
C VAL A 90 -0.19 -20.96 -6.11
N VAL A 91 0.31 -21.64 -5.09
CA VAL A 91 0.06 -23.07 -4.88
C VAL A 91 -1.19 -23.20 -4.02
N THR A 92 -2.22 -23.87 -4.53
CA THR A 92 -3.46 -24.12 -3.80
C THR A 92 -3.26 -25.18 -2.71
N ASN A 93 -4.25 -25.32 -1.83
CA ASN A 93 -4.26 -26.40 -0.83
C ASN A 93 -4.25 -27.81 -1.47
N SER A 94 -4.65 -27.94 -2.74
CA SER A 94 -4.59 -29.20 -3.50
C SER A 94 -3.24 -29.43 -4.20
N GLY A 95 -2.27 -28.53 -4.03
CA GLY A 95 -0.95 -28.60 -4.66
C GLY A 95 -0.92 -28.12 -6.12
N GLU A 96 -1.99 -27.51 -6.61
CA GLU A 96 -2.06 -26.99 -7.98
C GLU A 96 -1.49 -25.57 -8.07
N ILE A 97 -0.77 -25.25 -9.14
CA ILE A 97 -0.33 -23.88 -9.43
C ILE A 97 -1.44 -23.16 -10.19
N LYS A 98 -1.93 -22.04 -9.64
CA LYS A 98 -2.95 -21.20 -10.26
C LYS A 98 -2.48 -19.75 -10.37
N PRO A 99 -2.75 -19.06 -11.49
CA PRO A 99 -2.57 -17.62 -11.56
C PRO A 99 -3.66 -16.92 -10.75
N LEU A 100 -3.26 -15.97 -9.92
CA LEU A 100 -4.12 -14.98 -9.31
C LEU A 100 -3.77 -13.60 -9.85
N VAL A 101 -4.79 -12.81 -10.16
CA VAL A 101 -4.65 -11.41 -10.57
C VAL A 101 -5.55 -10.58 -9.67
N THR A 102 -4.98 -9.55 -9.05
CA THR A 102 -5.76 -8.55 -8.31
C THR A 102 -5.81 -7.24 -9.10
N ILE A 103 -6.98 -6.61 -9.04
CA ILE A 103 -7.31 -5.33 -9.66
C ILE A 103 -8.17 -4.55 -8.68
N THR A 104 -8.24 -3.24 -8.87
CA THR A 104 -9.11 -2.35 -8.09
C THR A 104 -10.58 -2.69 -8.27
N HIS A 105 -11.44 -2.38 -7.30
CA HIS A 105 -12.90 -2.56 -7.37
C HIS A 105 -13.37 -4.03 -7.47
N ARG A 106 -12.61 -4.97 -6.88
CA ARG A 106 -13.00 -6.37 -6.75
C ARG A 106 -13.56 -6.66 -5.36
N SER A 107 -14.66 -7.41 -5.33
CA SER A 107 -15.25 -7.97 -4.12
C SER A 107 -15.59 -9.43 -4.32
N ASP A 108 -15.68 -10.18 -3.23
CA ASP A 108 -16.25 -11.54 -3.23
C ASP A 108 -17.80 -11.49 -3.30
N GLN A 109 -18.43 -12.67 -3.21
CA GLN A 109 -19.89 -12.80 -3.26
C GLN A 109 -20.61 -12.20 -2.05
N GLU A 110 -19.91 -12.06 -0.92
CA GLU A 110 -20.41 -11.49 0.33
C GLU A 110 -20.18 -9.97 0.39
N GLY A 111 -19.48 -9.42 -0.61
CA GLY A 111 -19.13 -8.00 -0.70
C GLY A 111 -17.81 -7.64 -0.02
N ASN A 112 -17.09 -8.61 0.55
CA ASN A 112 -15.77 -8.36 1.14
C ASN A 112 -14.78 -8.00 0.05
N SER A 113 -13.83 -7.13 0.38
CA SER A 113 -12.85 -6.69 -0.59
C SER A 113 -11.91 -7.82 -1.03
N MET A 114 -11.67 -7.89 -2.33
CA MET A 114 -10.65 -8.75 -2.97
C MET A 114 -9.63 -7.92 -3.77
N MET A 115 -9.61 -6.61 -3.55
CA MET A 115 -8.66 -5.69 -4.22
C MET A 115 -7.43 -5.43 -3.34
N TRP A 116 -6.55 -4.56 -3.83
CA TRP A 116 -5.45 -4.02 -3.04
C TRP A 116 -5.95 -3.36 -1.77
N GLU A 117 -5.38 -3.76 -0.63
CA GLU A 117 -5.66 -3.13 0.65
C GLU A 117 -4.37 -2.70 1.35
N PRO A 118 -4.40 -1.55 2.05
CA PRO A 118 -3.26 -1.11 2.83
C PRO A 118 -3.04 -2.02 4.03
N ILE A 119 -1.78 -2.33 4.31
CA ILE A 119 -1.40 -3.09 5.51
C ILE A 119 -1.38 -2.14 6.70
N THR A 120 -2.06 -2.53 7.78
CA THR A 120 -2.09 -1.78 9.03
C THR A 120 -0.69 -1.59 9.61
N GLY A 121 -0.37 -0.37 10.04
CA GLY A 121 0.91 -0.02 10.68
C GLY A 121 1.95 0.63 9.74
N TYR A 122 1.72 0.64 8.43
CA TYR A 122 2.58 1.34 7.45
C TYR A 122 2.16 2.79 7.19
N LEU A 123 0.99 3.19 7.70
CA LEU A 123 0.51 4.57 7.66
C LEU A 123 0.78 5.25 9.00
N ASN A 124 1.03 6.55 8.96
CA ASN A 124 1.07 7.37 10.16
C ASN A 124 -0.28 7.25 10.90
N PRO A 125 -0.32 6.71 12.13
CA PRO A 125 -1.57 6.47 12.85
C PRO A 125 -2.29 7.76 13.24
N ASN A 126 -1.59 8.89 13.23
CA ASN A 126 -2.14 10.21 13.53
C ASN A 126 -2.62 10.95 12.27
N SER A 127 -2.52 10.32 11.09
CA SER A 127 -2.91 10.93 9.82
C SER A 127 -4.06 10.18 9.15
N SER A 128 -4.99 10.96 8.58
CA SER A 128 -6.05 10.50 7.68
C SER A 128 -5.68 10.66 6.20
N LYS A 129 -4.39 10.89 5.91
CA LYS A 129 -3.84 11.10 4.57
C LYS A 129 -2.60 10.25 4.32
N ILE A 130 -2.28 10.05 3.06
CA ILE A 130 -1.00 9.54 2.57
C ILE A 130 0.00 10.70 2.63
N ALA A 131 1.23 10.43 3.05
CA ALA A 131 2.28 11.44 3.08
C ALA A 131 2.57 12.01 1.69
N ILE A 132 2.71 13.33 1.62
CA ILE A 132 3.06 14.08 0.40
C ILE A 132 4.20 15.05 0.71
N SER A 133 4.91 15.50 -0.33
CA SER A 133 6.18 16.23 -0.17
C SER A 133 6.06 17.63 0.46
N ASP A 134 4.85 18.16 0.57
CA ASP A 134 4.55 19.52 1.04
C ASP A 134 3.68 19.55 2.32
N ASP A 135 3.32 18.39 2.88
CA ASP A 135 2.56 18.29 4.13
C ASP A 135 3.39 17.55 5.18
N GLU A 136 4.12 18.30 6.02
CA GLU A 136 4.93 17.73 7.10
C GLU A 136 4.09 17.08 8.22
N SER A 137 2.77 17.29 8.24
CA SER A 137 1.88 16.73 9.26
C SER A 137 1.45 15.29 8.97
N THR A 138 1.70 14.81 7.75
CA THR A 138 1.35 13.47 7.27
C THR A 138 2.53 12.53 7.26
#